data_AF-J7Q3J3-F1
#
_entry.id   AF-J7Q3J3-F1
#
_cell.length_a   1.000
_cell.length_b   1.000
_cell.length_c   1.000
_cell.angle_alpha   90.00
_cell.angle_beta   90.00
_cell.angle_gamma   90.00
#
_symmetry.space_group_name_H-M   'P 1'
#
loop_
_entity.id
_entity.type
_entity.pdbx_description
1 polymer ?
#
loop_
_entity_poly.entity_id
_entity_poly.type
_entity_poly.pdbx_seq_one_letter_code
_entity_poly.pdbx_strand_id
1 'polypeptide(L)'
;MIGIAKKICSSEAQNKVAARGRDGRLLSGYLVNLHRGAAPVRELMLADIERFQSLGAVGYADDLRVALKRFTSEFIDRKDRR
;
A
#
# COMPACT_ATOMS: atom_id res chain seq x y z
N MET A 1 0.55 -32.80 -36.20
CA MET A 1 0.50 -31.34 -35.98
C MET A 1 -0.95 -30.95 -35.79
N ILE A 2 -1.39 -30.51 -34.60
CA ILE A 2 -2.33 -29.38 -34.34
C ILE A 2 -2.13 -29.05 -32.85
N GLY A 3 -1.69 -27.82 -32.58
CA GLY A 3 -1.28 -27.34 -31.26
C GLY A 3 -2.46 -26.99 -30.36
N ILE A 4 -2.36 -27.36 -29.09
CA ILE A 4 -3.31 -27.02 -28.04
C ILE A 4 -2.91 -25.64 -27.52
N ALA A 5 -3.59 -24.58 -27.97
CA ALA A 5 -3.39 -23.23 -27.46
C ALA A 5 -3.87 -23.16 -26.00
N LYS A 6 -2.91 -23.19 -25.08
CA LYS A 6 -3.11 -22.99 -23.64
C LYS A 6 -3.46 -21.51 -23.41
N LYS A 7 -4.74 -21.17 -23.40
CA LYS A 7 -5.24 -19.85 -22.98
C LYS A 7 -5.15 -19.74 -21.46
N ILE A 8 -3.97 -19.41 -20.95
CA ILE A 8 -3.81 -18.95 -19.57
C ILE A 8 -4.34 -17.51 -19.56
N CYS A 9 -5.61 -17.37 -19.19
CA CYS A 9 -6.26 -16.08 -19.07
C CYS A 9 -5.68 -15.37 -17.83
N SER A 10 -4.99 -14.26 -18.06
CA SER A 10 -4.28 -13.42 -17.10
C SER A 10 -5.14 -13.02 -15.91
N SER A 11 -4.91 -13.66 -14.74
CA SER A 11 -5.53 -13.28 -13.46
C SER A 11 -4.77 -12.16 -12.72
N GLU A 12 -3.57 -11.79 -13.18
CA GLU A 12 -2.72 -10.82 -12.46
C GLU A 12 -3.14 -9.36 -12.68
N ALA A 13 -3.76 -9.05 -13.82
CA ALA A 13 -4.14 -7.67 -14.16
C ALA A 13 -5.35 -7.18 -13.34
N GLN A 14 -6.30 -8.06 -13.00
CA GLN A 14 -7.47 -7.69 -12.20
C GLN A 14 -7.11 -7.50 -10.72
N ASN A 15 -6.09 -8.20 -10.22
CA ASN A 15 -5.63 -8.05 -8.85
C ASN A 15 -4.98 -6.66 -8.60
N LYS A 16 -4.26 -6.11 -9.59
CA LYS A 16 -3.60 -4.80 -9.46
C LYS A 16 -4.55 -3.60 -9.38
N VAL A 17 -5.72 -3.67 -10.01
CA VAL A 17 -6.71 -2.57 -9.97
C VAL A 17 -7.46 -2.57 -8.63
N ALA A 18 -7.84 -3.76 -8.13
CA ALA A 18 -8.45 -3.90 -6.82
C ALA A 18 -7.48 -3.56 -5.67
N ALA A 19 -6.20 -3.92 -5.80
CA ALA A 19 -5.16 -3.52 -4.85
C ALA A 19 -4.99 -1.98 -4.82
N ARG A 20 -4.91 -1.32 -5.99
CA ARG A 20 -4.78 0.15 -6.05
C ARG A 20 -5.91 0.91 -5.33
N GLY A 21 -7.14 0.42 -5.40
CA GLY A 21 -8.31 0.98 -4.71
C GLY A 21 -8.30 0.72 -3.20
N ARG A 22 -7.88 -0.48 -2.79
CA ARG A 22 -7.70 -0.83 -1.37
C ARG A 22 -6.62 0.02 -0.71
N ASP A 23 -5.46 0.18 -1.35
CA ASP A 23 -4.36 1.01 -0.86
C ASP A 23 -4.79 2.46 -0.64
N GLY A 24 -5.58 3.02 -1.58
CA GLY A 24 -6.06 4.40 -1.52
C GLY A 24 -7.03 4.64 -0.36
N ARG A 25 -7.93 3.68 -0.12
CA ARG A 25 -8.84 3.72 1.04
C ARG A 25 -8.07 3.58 2.35
N LEU A 26 -7.07 2.70 2.39
CA LEU A 26 -6.23 2.48 3.56
C LEU A 26 -5.46 3.75 3.91
N LEU A 27 -4.79 4.36 2.91
CA LEU A 27 -4.04 5.60 3.06
C LEU A 27 -4.93 6.76 3.57
N SER A 28 -6.15 6.87 3.06
CA SER A 28 -7.10 7.91 3.46
C SER A 28 -7.38 7.89 4.97
N GLY A 29 -7.41 6.70 5.59
CA GLY A 29 -7.56 6.54 7.04
C GLY A 29 -6.40 7.12 7.85
N TYR A 30 -5.18 7.15 7.29
CA TYR A 30 -4.01 7.75 7.95
C TYR A 30 -3.91 9.26 7.67
N LEU A 31 -4.33 9.71 6.49
CA LEU A 31 -4.27 11.13 6.11
C LEU A 31 -5.14 12.04 6.97
N VAL A 32 -6.18 11.52 7.65
CA VAL A 32 -6.94 12.31 8.63
C VAL A 32 -6.05 12.80 9.79
N ASN A 33 -4.94 12.12 10.05
CA ASN A 33 -3.96 12.49 11.08
C ASN A 33 -2.87 13.43 10.56
N LEU A 34 -2.92 13.86 9.29
CA LEU A 34 -1.87 14.70 8.68
C LEU A 34 -1.72 16.07 9.35
N HIS A 35 -2.77 16.57 10.02
CA HIS A 35 -2.71 17.77 10.84
C HIS A 35 -1.66 17.70 11.97
N ARG A 36 -1.25 16.50 12.39
CA ARG A 36 -0.18 16.27 13.38
C ARG A 36 1.23 16.35 12.77
N GLY A 37 1.33 16.38 11.45
CA GLY A 37 2.58 16.38 10.69
C GLY A 37 2.89 15.03 10.04
N ALA A 38 3.74 15.07 9.01
CA ALA A 38 4.03 13.88 8.21
C ALA A 38 4.84 12.81 8.98
N ALA A 39 5.77 13.23 9.84
CA ALA A 39 6.58 12.33 10.66
C ALA A 39 5.75 11.44 11.61
N PRO A 40 4.85 11.99 12.46
CA PRO A 40 4.04 11.15 13.35
C PRO A 40 3.03 10.25 12.59
N VAL A 41 2.53 10.66 11.42
CA VAL A 41 1.70 9.77 10.58
C VAL A 41 2.52 8.61 10.03
N ARG A 42 3.78 8.86 9.62
CA ARG A 42 4.70 7.80 9.17
C ARG A 42 4.97 6.79 10.29
N GLU A 43 5.23 7.28 11.50
CA GLU A 43 5.48 6.43 12.67
C GLU A 43 4.26 5.56 13.01
N LEU A 44 3.05 6.13 12.95
CA LEU A 44 1.81 5.39 13.14
C LEU A 44 1.66 4.25 12.13
N MET A 45 1.90 4.53 10.84
CA MET A 45 1.85 3.51 9.79
C MET A 45 2.87 2.40 10.02
N LEU A 46 4.09 2.73 10.47
CA LEU A 46 5.13 1.74 10.77
C LEU A 46 4.75 0.84 11.96
N ALA A 47 4.22 1.43 13.03
CA ALA A 47 3.76 0.69 14.20
C ALA A 47 2.64 -0.31 13.83
N ASP A 48 1.70 0.12 12.99
CA ASP A 48 0.62 -0.74 12.51
C ASP A 48 1.15 -1.87 11.60
N ILE A 49 2.13 -1.59 10.72
CA ILE A 49 2.78 -2.63 9.90
C ILE A 49 3.40 -3.72 10.77
N GLU A 50 4.19 -3.32 11.78
CA GLU A 50 4.83 -4.25 12.71
C GLU A 50 3.77 -5.08 13.45
N ARG A 51 2.74 -4.41 13.98
CA ARG A 51 1.65 -5.07 14.69
C ARG A 51 0.92 -6.10 13.81
N PHE A 52 0.59 -5.76 12.56
CA PHE A 52 -0.07 -6.70 11.65
C PHE A 52 0.82 -7.88 11.29
N GLN A 53 2.14 -7.69 11.19
CA GLN A 53 3.09 -8.79 11.01
C GLN A 53 3.13 -9.71 12.22
N SER A 54 3.23 -9.16 13.43
CA SER A 54 3.23 -9.94 14.67
C SER A 54 1.94 -10.75 14.86
N LEU A 55 0.80 -10.25 14.36
CA LEU A 55 -0.48 -10.93 14.39
C LEU A 55 -0.68 -11.95 13.24
N GLY A 56 0.31 -12.10 12.34
CA GLY A 56 0.21 -13.00 11.18
C GLY A 56 -0.66 -12.46 10.04
N ALA A 57 -1.15 -11.22 10.12
CA ALA A 57 -1.93 -10.55 9.08
C ALA A 57 -1.02 -9.98 7.97
N VAL A 58 -0.17 -10.85 7.39
CA VAL A 58 0.90 -10.47 6.46
C VAL A 58 0.38 -9.70 5.25
N GLY A 59 -0.74 -10.14 4.65
CA GLY A 59 -1.33 -9.44 3.49
C GLY A 59 -1.75 -8.01 3.80
N TYR A 60 -2.26 -7.76 5.01
CA TYR A 60 -2.64 -6.40 5.43
C TYR A 60 -1.40 -5.53 5.69
N ALA A 61 -0.34 -6.12 6.26
CA ALA A 61 0.93 -5.44 6.45
C ALA A 61 1.58 -5.05 5.10
N ASP A 62 1.49 -5.91 4.07
CA ASP A 62 1.98 -5.58 2.73
C ASP A 62 1.15 -4.49 2.04
N ASP A 63 -0.19 -4.55 2.12
CA ASP A 63 -1.06 -3.47 1.64
C ASP A 63 -0.69 -2.13 2.33
N LEU A 64 -0.41 -2.15 3.63
CA LEU A 64 -0.01 -0.96 4.39
C LEU A 64 1.40 -0.47 4.04
N ARG A 65 2.35 -1.36 3.72
CA ARG A 65 3.68 -0.98 3.19
C ARG A 65 3.57 -0.25 1.85
N VAL A 66 2.65 -0.67 0.98
CA VAL A 66 2.39 0.02 -0.29
C VAL A 66 1.82 1.42 -0.03
N ALA A 67 0.86 1.54 0.89
CA ALA A 67 0.32 2.83 1.31
C ALA A 67 1.41 3.75 1.90
N LEU A 68 2.31 3.23 2.74
CA LEU A 68 3.42 3.98 3.33
C LEU A 68 4.41 4.50 2.27
N LYS A 69 4.68 3.71 1.24
CA LYS A 69 5.53 4.14 0.11
C LYS A 69 4.90 5.33 -0.62
N ARG A 70 3.59 5.29 -0.89
CA ARG A 70 2.87 6.43 -1.49
C ARG A 70 2.93 7.66 -0.59
N PHE A 71 2.62 7.49 0.70
CA PHE A 71 2.70 8.57 1.68
C PHE A 71 4.07 9.26 1.70
N THR A 72 5.14 8.48 1.74
CA THR A 72 6.51 9.02 1.77
C THR A 72 6.83 9.80 0.48
N SER A 73 6.43 9.27 -0.68
CA SER A 73 6.64 9.94 -1.97
C SER A 73 5.85 11.25 -2.09
N GLU A 74 4.66 11.33 -1.50
CA GLU A 74 3.79 12.51 -1.61
C GLU A 74 4.11 13.59 -0.57
N PHE A 75 4.45 13.22 0.66
CA PHE A 75 4.51 14.14 1.80
C PHE A 75 5.90 14.34 2.40
N ILE A 76 6.85 13.43 2.15
CA ILE A 76 8.21 13.51 2.71
C ILE A 76 9.22 13.90 1.64
N ASP A 77 9.26 13.14 0.53
CA ASP A 77 10.21 13.38 -0.57
C ASP A 77 10.00 14.75 -1.22
N ARG A 78 8.73 15.18 -1.40
CA ARG A 78 8.41 16.51 -1.92
C ARG A 78 8.83 17.66 -1.00
N LYS A 79 8.98 17.39 0.31
CA LYS A 79 9.32 18.42 1.29
C LYS A 79 10.82 18.71 1.34
N ASP A 80 11.66 17.77 0.87
CA ASP A 80 13.12 17.91 0.78
C ASP A 80 13.56 18.71 -0.47
N ARG A 81 12.69 18.79 -1.48
CA ARG A 81 12.97 19.47 -2.77
C ARG A 81 12.72 20.99 -2.79
N ARG A 82 12.38 21.61 -1.66
CA ARG A 82 11.90 23.01 -1.62
C ARG A 82 12.69 23.89 -0.66
#